data_AF-A0A942XTB8-F1
#
_entry.id   AF-A0A942XTB8-F1
#
_cell.length_a   1.000
_cell.length_b   1.000
_cell.length_c   1.000
_cell.angle_alpha   90.00
_cell.angle_beta   90.00
_cell.angle_gamma   90.00
#
_symmetry.space_group_name_H-M   'P 1'
#
loop_
_entity.id
_entity.type
_entity.pdbx_description
1 polymer ?
#
loop_
_entity_poly.entity_id
_entity_poly.type
_entity_poly.pdbx_seq_one_letter_code
_entity_poly.pdbx_strand_id
1 'polypeptide(L)'
;MNMNGCLNILWHFPFFGFLFALFYALFGAILCCTVILYPVGLGFFQIARFLLTPFSSALVTRRELNLVRPEERSTAAAAYSTVITILYFPFGLIAAAGALFAMIGEFLSIIGIPCGIVWFKALPAIFMPVDKVCVPKAVADEIARIKAGDTVRRYKGETEEPETHSAERHSTDNFSEPLPAVPQVRQYDDDKLHGIIANPEMYKASLVDDCRRELEIRSKGAALMPKIEAYDDAGLREVLANPQMYSDEVLYCCQKVDAERRRIVRERQEREAELARLRREQEEKAAAEHRAAAWKKQRPYVFAAIAVLILSSAGIWRYSYHQEQARLEQERLEHERIRIEQVRIANQQRAEEQRIAEQKRAEEQRLAEQKRIEVERQQQEAKKILADKNYRRSVGAYIVGDYHEKLEGIVFYVDNTYKHGKVISISHNTDGSEYGKNWEDTIEWCKSLGGKWRLPTIQEWELIYKQFYKQSIDTEYSLDIKRGSTFVKSAYWSSSKWNNEDNCNWTFRFDKGCRDGCYHNYCLYARVVSSF
;
A
#
# COMPACT_ATOMS: atom_id res chain seq x y z
N MET A 1 -31.30 7.66 33.14
CA MET A 1 -30.59 6.83 32.14
C MET A 1 -29.10 6.91 32.43
N ASN A 2 -28.41 5.80 32.67
CA ASN A 2 -26.95 5.80 32.87
C ASN A 2 -26.24 6.34 31.61
N MET A 3 -25.20 7.16 31.76
CA MET A 3 -24.44 7.78 30.66
C MET A 3 -23.95 6.76 29.61
N ASN A 4 -23.61 5.54 30.05
CA ASN A 4 -23.19 4.44 29.18
C ASN A 4 -24.34 3.87 28.31
N GLY A 5 -25.59 3.96 28.79
CA GLY A 5 -26.76 3.47 28.06
C GLY A 5 -27.06 4.32 26.82
N CYS A 6 -26.96 5.64 26.94
CA CYS A 6 -27.14 6.55 25.80
C CYS A 6 -26.09 6.32 24.71
N LEU A 7 -24.83 6.07 25.10
CA LEU A 7 -23.74 5.78 24.16
C LEU A 7 -23.91 4.43 23.45
N ASN A 8 -24.44 3.40 24.14
CA ASN A 8 -24.76 2.12 23.49
C ASN A 8 -25.92 2.28 22.47
N ILE A 9 -26.93 3.10 22.77
CA ILE A 9 -28.03 3.39 21.82
C ILE A 9 -27.48 4.12 20.58
N LEU A 10 -26.59 5.09 20.78
CA LEU A 10 -25.91 5.80 19.70
C LEU A 10 -25.01 4.88 18.84
N TRP A 11 -24.54 3.76 19.37
CA TRP A 11 -23.83 2.76 18.58
C TRP A 11 -24.78 1.92 17.69
N HIS A 12 -25.99 1.62 18.17
CA HIS A 12 -26.92 0.76 17.43
C HIS A 12 -27.80 1.49 16.41
N PHE A 13 -28.31 2.68 16.74
CA PHE A 13 -29.39 3.32 15.96
C PHE A 13 -28.96 4.20 14.77
N PRO A 14 -27.72 4.71 14.69
CA PRO A 14 -27.17 5.34 13.47
C PRO A 14 -26.10 4.49 12.76
N PHE A 15 -25.37 3.63 13.46
CA PHE A 15 -24.24 2.86 12.91
C PHE A 15 -24.50 1.36 12.78
N PHE A 16 -25.74 0.91 13.02
CA PHE A 16 -26.13 -0.50 12.93
C PHE A 16 -25.21 -1.44 13.72
N GLY A 17 -24.74 -1.02 14.89
CA GLY A 17 -23.80 -1.76 15.74
C GLY A 17 -24.21 -3.21 16.07
N PHE A 18 -25.51 -3.50 16.06
CA PHE A 18 -26.03 -4.85 16.30
C PHE A 18 -25.79 -5.78 15.10
N LEU A 19 -25.74 -5.26 13.88
CA LEU A 19 -25.38 -6.03 12.69
C LEU A 19 -23.93 -6.46 12.76
N PHE A 20 -23.02 -5.58 13.19
CA PHE A 20 -21.62 -5.95 13.40
C PHE A 20 -21.48 -7.05 14.46
N ALA A 21 -22.18 -6.92 15.59
CA ALA A 21 -22.21 -7.99 16.59
C ALA A 21 -22.73 -9.33 16.01
N LEU A 22 -23.78 -9.28 15.19
CA LEU A 22 -24.33 -10.46 14.51
C LEU A 22 -23.34 -11.07 13.52
N PHE A 23 -22.66 -10.27 12.71
CA PHE A 23 -21.64 -10.75 11.77
C PHE A 23 -20.51 -11.47 12.48
N TYR A 24 -19.98 -10.89 13.57
CA TYR A 24 -18.93 -11.54 14.36
C TYR A 24 -19.43 -12.82 15.05
N ALA A 25 -20.70 -12.86 15.49
CA ALA A 25 -21.29 -14.06 16.07
C ALA A 25 -21.47 -15.18 15.02
N LEU A 26 -21.95 -14.86 13.81
CA LEU A 26 -22.12 -15.81 12.72
C LEU A 26 -20.77 -16.35 12.24
N PHE A 27 -19.78 -15.48 12.06
CA PHE A 27 -18.44 -15.89 11.68
C PHE A 27 -17.79 -16.74 12.77
N GLY A 28 -17.97 -16.36 14.04
CA GLY A 28 -17.55 -17.18 15.18
C GLY A 28 -18.18 -18.57 15.20
N ALA A 29 -19.48 -18.68 14.88
CA ALA A 29 -20.17 -19.96 14.78
C ALA A 29 -19.60 -20.84 13.66
N ILE A 30 -19.34 -20.27 12.47
CA ILE A 30 -18.72 -20.98 11.35
C ILE A 30 -17.33 -21.49 11.74
N LEU A 31 -16.51 -20.66 12.38
CA LEU A 31 -15.18 -21.06 12.85
C LEU A 31 -15.24 -22.15 13.92
N CYS A 32 -16.23 -22.12 14.82
CA CYS A 32 -16.45 -23.20 15.78
C CYS A 32 -16.82 -24.53 15.10
N CYS A 33 -17.56 -24.52 13.98
CA CYS A 33 -17.90 -25.74 13.23
C CYS A 33 -16.66 -26.42 12.63
N THR A 34 -15.58 -25.68 12.34
CA THR A 34 -14.36 -26.26 11.76
C THR A 34 -13.50 -27.06 12.75
N VAL A 35 -13.87 -27.11 14.04
CA VAL A 35 -13.19 -27.77 15.18
C VAL A 35 -11.76 -27.26 15.45
N ILE A 36 -10.91 -27.14 14.43
CA ILE A 36 -9.54 -26.63 14.47
C ILE A 36 -9.52 -25.16 14.90
N LEU A 37 -10.43 -24.32 14.39
CA LEU A 37 -10.51 -22.88 14.75
C LEU A 37 -11.46 -22.60 15.93
N TYR A 38 -11.86 -23.63 16.68
CA TYR A 38 -12.72 -23.47 17.85
C TYR A 38 -12.30 -22.35 18.83
N PRO A 39 -11.02 -22.20 19.25
CA PRO A 39 -10.63 -21.14 20.18
C PRO A 39 -10.70 -19.73 19.55
N VAL A 40 -10.53 -19.62 18.23
CA VAL A 40 -10.72 -18.36 17.49
C VAL A 40 -12.20 -18.02 17.43
N GLY A 41 -13.07 -18.99 17.12
CA GLY A 41 -14.52 -18.81 17.11
C GLY A 41 -15.05 -18.33 18.47
N LEU A 42 -14.56 -18.89 19.58
CA LEU A 42 -14.87 -18.40 20.93
C LEU A 42 -14.45 -16.94 21.14
N GLY A 43 -13.28 -16.54 20.63
CA GLY A 43 -12.84 -15.13 20.66
C GLY A 43 -13.77 -14.21 19.88
N PHE A 44 -14.24 -14.62 18.71
CA PHE A 44 -15.21 -13.88 17.90
C PHE A 44 -16.56 -13.69 18.61
N PHE A 45 -17.03 -14.69 19.36
CA PHE A 45 -18.20 -14.53 20.22
C PHE A 45 -18.00 -13.50 21.34
N GLN A 46 -16.79 -13.41 21.90
CA GLN A 46 -16.47 -12.38 22.91
C GLN A 46 -16.45 -10.98 22.30
N ILE A 47 -15.93 -10.83 21.07
CA ILE A 47 -16.00 -9.58 20.31
C ILE A 47 -17.46 -9.22 20.03
N ALA A 48 -18.28 -10.17 19.56
CA ALA A 48 -19.71 -9.95 19.33
C ALA A 48 -20.42 -9.47 20.60
N ARG A 49 -20.13 -10.10 21.75
CA ARG A 49 -20.67 -9.70 23.05
C ARG A 49 -20.22 -8.30 23.47
N PHE A 50 -18.97 -7.94 23.20
CA PHE A 50 -18.47 -6.58 23.42
C PHE A 50 -19.17 -5.56 22.52
N LEU A 51 -19.38 -5.87 21.24
CA LEU A 51 -20.05 -4.98 20.28
C LEU A 51 -21.54 -4.75 20.59
N LEU A 52 -22.18 -5.61 21.38
CA LEU A 52 -23.54 -5.35 21.89
C LEU A 52 -23.57 -4.30 23.01
N THR A 53 -22.50 -4.20 23.79
CA THR A 53 -22.43 -3.27 24.93
C THR A 53 -21.05 -2.62 25.05
N PRO A 54 -20.57 -1.89 24.03
CA PRO A 54 -19.17 -1.47 23.93
C PRO A 54 -18.75 -0.42 24.96
N PHE A 55 -19.72 0.31 25.54
CA PHE A 55 -19.45 1.30 26.60
C PHE A 55 -19.69 0.74 28.01
N SER A 56 -20.29 -0.45 28.14
CA SER A 56 -20.58 -1.09 29.42
C SER A 56 -19.71 -2.32 29.70
N SER A 57 -18.96 -2.78 28.70
CA SER A 57 -18.05 -3.92 28.80
C SER A 57 -16.66 -3.56 28.29
N ALA A 58 -15.67 -4.34 28.68
CA ALA A 58 -14.29 -4.22 28.22
C ALA A 58 -13.76 -5.60 27.84
N LEU A 59 -12.80 -5.65 26.91
CA LEU A 59 -12.11 -6.86 26.51
C LEU A 59 -10.80 -6.97 27.29
N VAL A 60 -10.70 -7.98 28.15
CA VAL A 60 -9.51 -8.30 28.94
C VAL A 60 -8.94 -9.64 28.51
N THR A 61 -7.65 -9.85 28.77
CA THR A 61 -7.01 -11.14 28.50
C THR A 61 -7.34 -12.11 29.65
N ARG A 62 -7.52 -13.41 29.36
CA ARG A 62 -7.75 -14.42 30.42
C ARG A 62 -6.71 -14.41 31.54
N ARG A 63 -5.45 -14.13 31.21
CA ARG A 63 -4.37 -13.96 32.20
C ARG A 63 -4.66 -12.84 33.21
N GLU A 64 -5.31 -11.77 32.77
CA GLU A 64 -5.68 -10.63 33.60
C GLU A 64 -6.93 -10.95 34.42
N LEU A 65 -7.87 -11.71 33.84
CA LEU A 65 -9.05 -12.18 34.55
C LEU A 65 -8.70 -13.16 35.68
N ASN A 66 -7.64 -13.97 35.50
CA ASN A 66 -7.14 -14.88 36.53
C ASN A 66 -6.70 -14.18 37.82
N LEU A 67 -6.41 -12.88 37.79
CA LEU A 67 -6.10 -12.09 38.99
C LEU A 67 -7.32 -11.92 39.91
N VAL A 68 -8.52 -11.89 39.35
CA VAL A 68 -9.78 -11.71 40.08
C VAL A 68 -10.54 -13.02 40.24
N ARG A 69 -10.44 -13.90 39.25
CA ARG A 69 -11.09 -15.20 39.22
C ARG A 69 -10.08 -16.26 38.77
N PRO A 70 -9.32 -16.88 39.68
CA PRO A 70 -8.37 -17.91 39.32
C PRO A 70 -9.10 -19.10 38.69
N GLU A 71 -8.80 -19.37 37.42
CA GLU A 71 -9.32 -20.50 36.66
C GLU A 71 -8.14 -21.42 36.31
N GLU A 72 -8.11 -22.63 36.88
CA GLU A 72 -7.09 -23.62 36.57
C GLU A 72 -7.31 -24.17 35.16
N ARG A 73 -6.32 -23.98 34.29
CA ARG A 73 -6.35 -24.46 32.91
C ARG A 73 -5.26 -25.51 32.71
N SER A 74 -5.63 -26.61 32.06
CA SER A 74 -4.66 -27.64 31.66
C SER A 74 -3.60 -27.06 30.72
N THR A 75 -2.35 -27.47 30.90
CA THR A 75 -1.20 -27.04 30.08
C THR A 75 -1.42 -27.31 28.59
N ALA A 76 -2.11 -28.39 28.25
CA ALA A 76 -2.48 -28.75 26.89
C ALA A 76 -3.42 -27.73 26.21
N ALA A 77 -4.41 -27.20 26.93
CA ALA A 77 -5.34 -26.21 26.38
C ALA A 77 -4.67 -24.84 26.15
N ALA A 78 -3.67 -24.50 26.96
CA ALA A 78 -2.84 -23.31 26.78
C ALA A 78 -1.89 -23.44 25.57
N ALA A 79 -1.24 -24.60 25.41
CA ALA A 79 -0.38 -24.89 24.26
C ALA A 79 -1.17 -24.83 22.94
N TYR A 80 -2.35 -25.47 22.91
CA TYR A 80 -3.25 -25.43 21.75
C TYR A 80 -3.66 -24.01 21.37
N SER A 81 -4.02 -23.18 22.35
CA SER A 81 -4.40 -21.77 22.13
C SER A 81 -3.24 -20.97 21.54
N THR A 82 -2.00 -21.23 21.99
CA THR A 82 -0.80 -20.59 21.43
C THR A 82 -0.57 -20.96 19.97
N VAL A 83 -0.64 -22.25 19.63
CA VAL A 83 -0.44 -22.73 18.24
C VAL A 83 -1.46 -22.11 17.29
N ILE A 84 -2.74 -22.11 17.68
CA ILE A 84 -3.80 -21.52 16.86
C ILE A 84 -3.65 -20.00 16.74
N THR A 85 -3.12 -19.32 17.76
CA THR A 85 -2.82 -17.88 17.69
C THR A 85 -1.75 -17.59 16.63
N ILE A 86 -0.68 -18.39 16.57
CA ILE A 86 0.36 -18.26 15.54
C ILE A 86 -0.24 -18.50 14.15
N LEU A 87 -1.11 -19.50 14.00
CA LEU A 87 -1.79 -19.81 12.74
C LEU A 87 -2.72 -18.67 12.29
N TYR A 88 -3.42 -18.02 13.21
CA TYR A 88 -4.33 -16.91 12.91
C TYR A 88 -3.60 -15.58 12.64
N PHE A 89 -2.37 -15.41 13.12
CA PHE A 89 -1.58 -14.17 13.01
C PHE A 89 -1.62 -13.48 11.62
N PRO A 90 -1.36 -14.16 10.47
CA PRO A 90 -1.40 -13.49 9.17
C PRO A 90 -2.81 -12.99 8.81
N PHE A 91 -3.85 -13.74 9.16
CA PHE A 91 -5.25 -13.33 8.96
C PHE A 91 -5.64 -12.17 9.89
N GLY A 92 -5.19 -12.22 11.15
CA GLY A 92 -5.38 -11.17 12.13
C GLY A 92 -4.74 -9.85 11.71
N LEU A 93 -3.55 -9.88 11.08
CA LEU A 93 -2.88 -8.69 10.57
C LEU A 93 -3.69 -8.00 9.47
N ILE A 94 -4.23 -8.78 8.52
CA ILE A 94 -5.09 -8.27 7.45
C ILE A 94 -6.39 -7.70 8.04
N ALA A 95 -7.01 -8.41 8.98
CA ALA A 95 -8.24 -7.96 9.64
C ALA A 95 -8.02 -6.66 10.44
N ALA A 96 -6.89 -6.55 11.14
CA ALA A 96 -6.52 -5.34 11.89
C ALA A 96 -6.22 -4.16 10.97
N ALA A 97 -5.57 -4.38 9.82
CA ALA A 97 -5.35 -3.34 8.82
C ALA A 97 -6.68 -2.84 8.22
N GLY A 98 -7.61 -3.76 7.91
CA GLY A 98 -8.96 -3.40 7.46
C GLY A 98 -9.74 -2.61 8.52
N ALA A 99 -9.68 -3.03 9.79
CA ALA A 99 -10.30 -2.32 10.90
C ALA A 99 -9.68 -0.93 11.11
N LEU A 100 -8.35 -0.79 10.94
CA LEU A 100 -7.65 0.49 11.03
C LEU A 100 -8.07 1.45 9.92
N PHE A 101 -8.16 0.95 8.68
CA PHE A 101 -8.65 1.73 7.55
C PHE A 101 -10.10 2.19 7.78
N ALA A 102 -10.97 1.31 8.27
CA ALA A 102 -12.34 1.65 8.63
C ALA A 102 -12.39 2.74 9.72
N MET A 103 -11.60 2.60 10.79
CA MET A 103 -11.51 3.61 11.85
C MET A 103 -11.09 4.99 11.33
N ILE A 104 -10.11 5.04 10.43
CA ILE A 104 -9.67 6.31 9.82
C ILE A 104 -10.84 6.95 9.08
N GLY A 105 -11.60 6.18 8.30
CA GLY A 105 -12.80 6.66 7.62
C GLY A 105 -13.87 7.19 8.57
N GLU A 106 -14.14 6.49 9.67
CA GLU A 106 -15.13 6.89 10.68
C GLU A 106 -14.74 8.18 11.41
N PHE A 107 -13.44 8.37 11.71
CA PHE A 107 -12.94 9.58 12.38
C PHE A 107 -12.99 10.85 11.52
N LEU A 108 -13.16 10.75 10.20
CA LEU A 108 -13.35 11.91 9.34
C LEU A 108 -14.68 12.63 9.59
N SER A 109 -15.65 11.96 10.23
CA SER A 109 -16.94 12.55 10.57
C SER A 109 -17.07 12.75 12.08
N ILE A 110 -17.62 13.89 12.50
CA ILE A 110 -17.89 14.16 13.93
C ILE A 110 -18.82 13.09 14.53
N ILE A 111 -19.77 12.60 13.74
CA ILE A 111 -20.74 11.59 14.15
C ILE A 111 -20.07 10.21 14.27
N GLY A 112 -19.04 9.91 13.47
CA GLY A 112 -18.31 8.63 13.46
C GLY A 112 -17.25 8.49 14.56
N ILE A 113 -16.90 9.56 15.29
CA ILE A 113 -15.92 9.49 16.40
C ILE A 113 -16.33 8.47 17.48
N PRO A 114 -17.57 8.46 18.00
CA PRO A 114 -18.04 7.41 18.91
C PRO A 114 -17.93 5.99 18.32
N CYS A 115 -18.21 5.83 17.02
CA CYS A 115 -18.12 4.56 16.30
C CYS A 115 -16.66 4.07 16.21
N GLY A 116 -15.73 4.95 15.81
CA GLY A 116 -14.30 4.65 15.73
C GLY A 116 -13.69 4.24 17.07
N ILE A 117 -14.13 4.82 18.20
CA ILE A 117 -13.69 4.44 19.54
C ILE A 117 -14.06 2.98 19.88
N VAL A 118 -15.20 2.48 19.40
CA VAL A 118 -15.61 1.08 19.61
C VAL A 118 -14.67 0.13 18.88
N TRP A 119 -14.37 0.42 17.61
CA TRP A 119 -13.41 -0.36 16.83
C TRP A 119 -12.01 -0.31 17.43
N PHE A 120 -11.58 0.84 17.95
CA PHE A 120 -10.28 0.98 18.61
C PHE A 120 -10.16 0.07 19.84
N LYS A 121 -11.21 0.00 20.66
CA LYS A 121 -11.27 -0.91 21.82
C LYS A 121 -11.31 -2.39 21.42
N ALA A 122 -11.95 -2.71 20.29
CA ALA A 122 -12.03 -4.07 19.77
C ALA A 122 -10.74 -4.50 19.04
N LEU A 123 -9.92 -3.56 18.55
CA LEU A 123 -8.77 -3.82 17.69
C LEU A 123 -7.80 -4.87 18.25
N PRO A 124 -7.41 -4.86 19.55
CA PRO A 124 -6.52 -5.88 20.08
C PRO A 124 -7.12 -7.29 20.02
N ALA A 125 -8.45 -7.40 20.14
CA ALA A 125 -9.16 -8.66 20.01
C ALA A 125 -9.39 -9.06 18.55
N ILE A 126 -9.56 -8.12 17.62
CA ILE A 126 -9.64 -8.41 16.19
C ILE A 126 -8.30 -8.99 15.69
N PHE A 127 -7.19 -8.41 16.15
CA PHE A 127 -5.85 -8.85 15.81
C PHE A 127 -5.52 -10.21 16.46
N MET A 128 -5.79 -10.35 17.76
CA MET A 128 -5.55 -11.58 18.53
C MET A 128 -6.81 -11.96 19.33
N PRO A 129 -7.75 -12.71 18.71
CA PRO A 129 -9.03 -13.04 19.34
C PRO A 129 -8.90 -14.13 20.42
N VAL A 130 -7.84 -14.94 20.34
CA VAL A 130 -7.61 -16.04 21.27
C VAL A 130 -7.33 -15.49 22.68
N ASP A 131 -7.92 -16.14 23.69
CA ASP A 131 -7.80 -15.78 25.11
C ASP A 131 -8.28 -14.37 25.50
N LYS A 132 -9.06 -13.71 24.63
CA LYS A 132 -9.79 -12.48 24.99
C LYS A 132 -11.17 -12.83 25.56
N VAL A 133 -11.56 -12.12 26.62
CA VAL A 133 -12.84 -12.30 27.29
C VAL A 133 -13.48 -10.94 27.49
N CYS A 134 -14.74 -10.82 27.08
CA CYS A 134 -15.54 -9.65 27.38
C CYS A 134 -15.96 -9.73 28.86
N VAL A 135 -15.75 -8.67 29.63
CA VAL A 135 -16.16 -8.56 31.04
C VAL A 135 -16.90 -7.24 31.29
N PRO A 136 -17.79 -7.17 32.30
CA PRO A 136 -18.38 -5.91 32.72
C PRO A 136 -17.30 -4.90 33.13
N LYS A 137 -17.52 -3.61 32.85
CA LYS A 137 -16.55 -2.56 33.13
C LYS A 137 -16.04 -2.56 34.58
N ALA A 138 -16.92 -2.83 35.56
CA ALA A 138 -16.54 -2.91 36.98
C ALA A 138 -15.44 -3.97 37.26
N VAL A 139 -15.48 -5.11 36.57
CA VAL A 139 -14.45 -6.16 36.72
C VAL A 139 -13.14 -5.73 36.06
N ALA A 140 -13.21 -5.06 34.91
CA ALA A 140 -12.04 -4.52 34.25
C ALA A 140 -11.36 -3.39 35.05
N ASP A 141 -12.15 -2.54 35.70
CA ASP A 141 -11.66 -1.47 36.58
C ASP A 141 -10.96 -2.07 37.82
N GLU A 142 -11.48 -3.16 38.38
CA GLU A 142 -10.81 -3.87 39.49
C GLU A 142 -9.49 -4.52 39.04
N ILE A 143 -9.45 -5.16 37.86
CA ILE A 143 -8.21 -5.68 37.27
C ILE A 143 -7.19 -4.55 37.06
N ALA A 144 -7.64 -3.39 36.57
CA ALA A 144 -6.77 -2.23 36.37
C ALA A 144 -6.23 -1.69 37.70
N ARG A 145 -7.05 -1.69 38.75
CA ARG A 145 -6.65 -1.32 40.11
C ARG A 145 -5.60 -2.27 40.68
N ILE A 146 -5.78 -3.59 40.53
CA ILE A 146 -4.80 -4.60 40.97
C ILE A 146 -3.47 -4.37 40.26
N LYS A 147 -3.48 -4.24 38.92
CA LYS A 147 -2.27 -3.96 38.13
C LYS A 147 -1.58 -2.65 38.49
N ALA A 148 -2.35 -1.60 38.76
CA ALA A 148 -1.80 -0.33 39.23
C ALA A 148 -1.13 -0.50 40.60
N GLY A 149 -1.75 -1.27 41.50
CA GLY A 149 -1.18 -1.65 42.79
C GLY A 149 0.15 -2.41 42.64
N ASP A 150 0.19 -3.44 41.79
CA ASP A 150 1.41 -4.20 41.49
C ASP A 150 2.51 -3.33 40.89
N THR A 151 2.14 -2.42 40.00
CA THR A 151 3.09 -1.46 39.40
C THR A 151 3.68 -0.56 40.48
N VAL A 152 2.86 -0.03 41.39
CA VAL A 152 3.30 0.81 42.51
C VAL A 152 4.20 0.02 43.47
N ARG A 153 3.86 -1.24 43.81
CA ARG A 153 4.70 -2.12 44.64
C ARG A 153 6.07 -2.37 44.01
N ARG A 154 6.08 -2.63 42.69
CA ARG A 154 7.32 -2.81 41.92
C ARG A 154 8.21 -1.55 41.96
N TYR A 155 7.60 -0.37 41.88
CA TYR A 155 8.34 0.90 42.05
C TYR A 155 8.87 1.10 43.47
N LYS A 156 8.19 0.56 44.49
CA LYS A 156 8.62 0.60 45.89
C LYS A 156 9.68 -0.46 46.24
N GLY A 157 9.97 -1.40 45.35
CA GLY A 157 10.93 -2.48 45.59
C GLY A 157 10.38 -3.62 46.47
N GLU A 158 9.07 -3.70 46.67
CA GLU A 158 8.41 -4.77 47.41
C GLU A 158 8.24 -5.99 46.48
N THR A 159 9.00 -7.06 46.72
CA THR A 159 9.02 -8.29 45.88
C THR A 159 8.14 -9.44 46.38
N GLU A 160 7.36 -9.24 47.45
CA GLU A 160 6.48 -10.29 47.98
C GLU A 160 5.19 -10.42 47.15
N GLU A 161 4.81 -11.66 46.84
CA GLU A 161 3.57 -11.98 46.13
C GLU A 161 2.34 -11.51 46.94
N PRO A 162 1.25 -11.13 46.27
CA PRO A 162 0.06 -10.66 46.97
C PRO A 162 -0.49 -11.75 47.90
N GLU A 163 -0.60 -11.46 49.19
CA GLU A 163 -1.51 -12.20 50.06
C GLU A 163 -2.91 -12.12 49.44
N THR A 164 -3.48 -13.28 49.15
CA THR A 164 -4.87 -13.41 48.71
C THR A 164 -5.76 -12.85 49.81
N HIS A 165 -6.25 -11.62 49.65
CA HIS A 165 -7.36 -11.12 50.44
C HIS A 165 -8.62 -11.91 50.08
N SER A 166 -8.75 -13.07 50.71
CA SER A 166 -10.02 -13.75 50.89
C SER A 166 -10.97 -12.75 51.51
N ALA A 167 -12.11 -12.54 50.85
CA ALA A 167 -13.19 -11.70 51.34
C ALA A 167 -13.83 -12.32 52.59
N GLU A 168 -13.13 -12.28 53.72
CA GLU A 168 -13.73 -12.46 55.03
C GLU A 168 -14.17 -11.10 55.54
N ARG A 169 -15.50 -10.95 55.63
CA ARG A 169 -16.19 -9.87 56.33
C ARG A 169 -15.53 -9.70 57.70
N HIS A 170 -14.87 -8.56 57.90
CA HIS A 170 -14.56 -8.07 59.23
C HIS A 170 -15.88 -7.77 59.96
N SER A 171 -16.37 -8.78 60.66
CA SER A 171 -17.28 -8.62 61.79
C SER A 171 -16.52 -9.20 62.99
N THR A 172 -15.67 -8.39 63.59
CA THR A 172 -15.11 -8.69 64.92
C THR A 172 -15.93 -7.91 65.94
N ASP A 173 -17.05 -8.52 66.35
CA ASP A 173 -17.51 -8.38 67.73
C ASP A 173 -16.48 -9.12 68.59
N ASN A 174 -15.66 -8.36 69.30
CA ASN A 174 -14.63 -8.90 70.17
C ASN A 174 -15.14 -8.81 71.62
N PHE A 175 -15.83 -9.85 72.08
CA PHE A 175 -16.15 -10.07 73.49
C PHE A 175 -15.79 -11.52 73.84
N SER A 176 -14.62 -11.71 74.45
CA SER A 176 -14.37 -12.76 75.45
C SER A 176 -12.92 -12.68 75.93
N GLU A 177 -12.73 -12.32 77.21
CA GLU A 177 -11.51 -12.65 77.95
C GLU A 177 -11.28 -14.18 77.92
N PRO A 178 -10.03 -14.66 77.88
CA PRO A 178 -9.77 -16.09 77.99
C PRO A 178 -9.99 -16.55 79.44
N LEU A 179 -10.89 -17.52 79.62
CA LEU A 179 -11.02 -18.30 80.85
C LEU A 179 -9.64 -18.89 81.24
N PRO A 180 -9.31 -19.00 82.54
CA PRO A 180 -8.02 -19.50 82.99
C PRO A 180 -7.75 -20.92 82.48
N ALA A 181 -6.50 -21.15 82.08
CA ALA A 181 -6.03 -22.41 81.53
C ALA A 181 -6.29 -23.59 82.47
N VAL A 182 -6.95 -24.63 81.95
CA VAL A 182 -7.13 -25.92 82.62
C VAL A 182 -5.75 -26.46 83.03
N PRO A 183 -5.54 -26.92 84.29
CA PRO A 183 -4.23 -27.39 84.74
C PRO A 183 -3.76 -28.59 83.90
N GLN A 184 -2.50 -28.54 83.41
CA GLN A 184 -1.88 -29.56 82.53
C GLN A 184 -1.93 -30.99 83.11
N VAL A 185 -2.10 -31.10 84.43
CA VAL A 185 -2.17 -32.36 85.20
C VAL A 185 -3.34 -33.26 84.77
N ARG A 186 -4.43 -32.70 84.21
CA ARG A 186 -5.59 -33.47 83.74
C ARG A 186 -5.28 -34.43 82.57
N GLN A 187 -4.15 -34.24 81.89
CA GLN A 187 -3.69 -35.09 80.78
C GLN A 187 -2.88 -36.31 81.25
N TYR A 188 -2.55 -36.43 82.53
CA TYR A 188 -1.78 -37.56 83.04
C TYR A 188 -2.67 -38.77 83.33
N ASP A 189 -2.18 -39.95 82.96
CA ASP A 189 -2.78 -41.24 83.33
C ASP A 189 -2.66 -41.47 84.84
N ASP A 190 -3.55 -42.29 85.41
CA ASP A 190 -3.60 -42.54 86.86
C ASP A 190 -2.27 -43.09 87.40
N ASP A 191 -1.58 -43.95 86.65
CA ASP A 191 -0.26 -44.49 87.00
C ASP A 191 0.81 -43.39 87.09
N LYS A 192 0.74 -42.41 86.18
CA LYS A 192 1.67 -41.28 86.14
C LYS A 192 1.40 -40.30 87.27
N LEU A 193 0.13 -40.07 87.62
CA LEU A 193 -0.27 -39.25 88.78
C LEU A 193 0.22 -39.88 90.09
N HIS A 194 -0.01 -41.18 90.28
CA HIS A 194 0.47 -41.91 91.46
C HIS A 194 2.00 -41.94 91.54
N GLY A 195 2.69 -42.11 90.40
CA GLY A 195 4.15 -42.09 90.33
C GLY A 195 4.80 -40.76 90.71
N ILE A 196 4.15 -39.63 90.37
CA ILE A 196 4.59 -38.28 90.75
C ILE A 196 4.39 -38.04 92.26
N ILE A 197 3.27 -38.50 92.83
CA ILE A 197 2.99 -38.36 94.27
C ILE A 197 3.91 -39.22 95.14
N ALA A 198 4.28 -40.41 94.65
CA ALA A 198 5.17 -41.32 95.35
C ALA A 198 6.62 -40.80 95.44
N ASN A 199 7.02 -39.90 94.53
CA ASN A 199 8.38 -39.33 94.46
C ASN A 199 8.35 -37.79 94.54
N PRO A 200 7.89 -37.21 95.67
CA PRO A 200 7.61 -35.78 95.77
C PRO A 200 8.88 -34.90 95.66
N GLU A 201 10.06 -35.45 95.93
CA GLU A 201 11.34 -34.72 95.88
C GLU A 201 11.85 -34.49 94.45
N MET A 202 11.37 -35.26 93.46
CA MET A 202 11.78 -35.13 92.05
C MET A 202 10.97 -34.08 91.26
N TYR A 203 9.90 -33.53 91.83
CA TYR A 203 8.97 -32.66 91.13
C TYR A 203 8.71 -31.37 91.91
N LYS A 204 8.25 -30.33 91.21
CA LYS A 204 7.87 -29.07 91.87
C LYS A 204 6.72 -29.32 92.84
N ALA A 205 6.80 -28.77 94.05
CA ALA A 205 5.77 -28.95 95.08
C ALA A 205 4.36 -28.59 94.58
N SER A 206 4.22 -27.49 93.82
CA SER A 206 2.95 -27.09 93.20
C SER A 206 2.38 -28.14 92.27
N LEU A 207 3.22 -28.84 91.50
CA LEU A 207 2.80 -29.89 90.57
C LEU A 207 2.35 -31.15 91.33
N VAL A 208 3.04 -31.49 92.43
CA VAL A 208 2.69 -32.63 93.27
C VAL A 208 1.34 -32.41 93.96
N ASP A 209 1.09 -31.18 94.43
CA ASP A 209 -0.19 -30.79 95.03
C ASP A 209 -1.32 -30.78 93.99
N ASP A 210 -1.06 -30.27 92.77
CA ASP A 210 -2.02 -30.36 91.67
C ASP A 210 -2.33 -31.81 91.28
N CYS A 211 -1.34 -32.72 91.31
CA CYS A 211 -1.54 -34.16 91.08
C CYS A 211 -2.38 -34.83 92.18
N ARG A 212 -2.19 -34.47 93.46
CA ARG A 212 -3.05 -34.94 94.55
C ARG A 212 -4.48 -34.46 94.38
N ARG A 213 -4.66 -33.17 94.05
CA ARG A 213 -5.97 -32.56 93.84
C ARG A 213 -6.71 -33.21 92.65
N GLU A 214 -6.02 -33.48 91.55
CA GLU A 214 -6.61 -34.16 90.38
C GLU A 214 -7.01 -35.61 90.69
N LEU A 215 -6.20 -36.37 91.45
CA LEU A 215 -6.59 -37.72 91.89
C LEU A 215 -7.78 -37.70 92.86
N GLU A 216 -7.87 -36.69 93.73
CA GLU A 216 -9.02 -36.48 94.59
C GLU A 216 -10.28 -36.20 93.76
N ILE A 217 -10.18 -35.33 92.75
CA ILE A 217 -11.25 -35.02 91.80
C ILE A 217 -11.71 -36.28 91.05
N ARG A 218 -10.78 -37.13 90.59
CA ARG A 218 -11.10 -38.39 89.89
C ARG A 218 -11.78 -39.41 90.81
N SER A 219 -11.28 -39.56 92.04
CA SER A 219 -11.85 -40.51 93.01
C SER A 219 -13.28 -40.14 93.43
N LYS A 220 -13.53 -38.86 93.71
CA LYS A 220 -14.87 -38.32 94.02
C LYS A 220 -15.78 -38.32 92.78
N GLY A 221 -15.23 -38.00 91.62
CA GLY A 221 -15.94 -38.03 90.33
C GLY A 221 -16.39 -39.43 89.93
N ALA A 222 -15.62 -40.47 90.24
CA ALA A 222 -16.01 -41.86 89.97
C ALA A 222 -17.34 -42.25 90.63
N ALA A 223 -17.63 -41.74 91.82
CA ALA A 223 -18.91 -41.97 92.51
C ALA A 223 -20.09 -41.20 91.87
N LEU A 224 -19.81 -40.10 91.17
CA LEU A 224 -20.79 -39.24 90.49
C LEU A 224 -21.05 -39.65 89.03
N MET A 225 -20.12 -40.39 88.42
CA MET A 225 -20.12 -40.74 87.00
C MET A 225 -21.44 -41.38 86.50
N PRO A 226 -22.04 -42.37 87.20
CA PRO A 226 -23.27 -43.01 86.72
C PRO A 226 -24.47 -42.05 86.67
N LYS A 227 -24.49 -41.03 87.54
CA LYS A 227 -25.56 -40.01 87.55
C LYS A 227 -25.38 -39.02 86.40
N ILE A 228 -24.14 -38.67 86.08
CA ILE A 228 -23.81 -37.69 85.04
C ILE A 228 -23.92 -38.31 83.64
N GLU A 229 -23.64 -39.59 83.47
CA GLU A 229 -23.89 -40.31 82.21
C GLU A 229 -25.37 -40.31 81.80
N ALA A 230 -26.27 -40.27 82.79
CA ALA A 230 -27.71 -40.18 82.59
C ALA A 230 -28.22 -38.76 82.27
N TYR A 231 -27.36 -37.73 82.25
CA TYR A 231 -27.76 -36.38 81.86
C TYR A 231 -28.13 -36.33 80.38
N ASP A 232 -29.13 -35.53 80.04
CA ASP A 232 -29.44 -35.20 78.65
C ASP A 232 -28.40 -34.22 78.08
N ASP A 233 -28.37 -34.06 76.75
CA ASP A 233 -27.41 -33.17 76.08
C ASP A 233 -27.57 -31.70 76.49
N ALA A 234 -28.78 -31.30 76.90
CA ALA A 234 -29.07 -29.95 77.38
C ALA A 234 -28.47 -29.71 78.78
N GLY A 235 -28.71 -30.62 79.73
CA GLY A 235 -28.13 -30.54 81.08
C GLY A 235 -26.61 -30.64 81.07
N LEU A 236 -26.02 -31.44 80.16
CA LEU A 236 -24.57 -31.51 79.99
C LEU A 236 -23.96 -30.17 79.52
N ARG A 237 -24.62 -29.50 78.56
CA ARG A 237 -24.20 -28.19 78.06
C ARG A 237 -24.36 -27.09 79.08
N GLU A 238 -25.43 -27.11 79.88
CA GLU A 238 -25.69 -26.12 80.94
C GLU A 238 -24.56 -26.12 81.99
N VAL A 239 -24.15 -27.32 82.43
CA VAL A 239 -23.06 -27.49 83.41
C VAL A 239 -21.72 -27.04 82.83
N LEU A 240 -21.43 -27.40 81.58
CA LEU A 240 -20.17 -27.03 80.91
C LEU A 240 -20.10 -25.53 80.55
N ALA A 241 -21.25 -24.88 80.32
CA ALA A 241 -21.32 -23.45 80.03
C ALA A 241 -21.16 -22.56 81.27
N ASN A 242 -21.42 -23.09 82.46
CA ASN A 242 -21.29 -22.36 83.72
C ASN A 242 -20.28 -23.02 84.71
N PRO A 243 -18.98 -23.10 84.38
CA PRO A 243 -18.00 -23.82 85.20
C PRO A 243 -17.88 -23.33 86.65
N GLN A 244 -18.21 -22.07 86.92
CA GLN A 244 -18.07 -21.45 88.25
C GLN A 244 -19.18 -21.86 89.25
N MET A 245 -20.28 -22.44 88.77
CA MET A 245 -21.44 -22.84 89.60
C MET A 245 -21.37 -24.29 90.12
N TYR A 246 -20.46 -25.09 89.57
CA TYR A 246 -20.40 -26.53 89.82
C TYR A 246 -19.04 -26.92 90.40
N SER A 247 -19.00 -28.00 91.17
CA SER A 247 -17.74 -28.49 91.75
C SER A 247 -16.82 -29.07 90.68
N ASP A 248 -15.51 -29.02 90.90
CA ASP A 248 -14.48 -29.49 89.95
C ASP A 248 -14.69 -30.97 89.54
N GLU A 249 -15.27 -31.78 90.42
CA GLU A 249 -15.58 -33.20 90.19
C GLU A 249 -16.75 -33.40 89.22
N VAL A 250 -17.81 -32.61 89.36
CA VAL A 250 -18.96 -32.64 88.45
C VAL A 250 -18.52 -32.17 87.06
N LEU A 251 -17.71 -31.11 86.99
CA LEU A 251 -17.21 -30.57 85.73
C LEU A 251 -16.30 -31.58 85.01
N TYR A 252 -15.43 -32.29 85.73
CA TYR A 252 -14.59 -33.36 85.18
C TYR A 252 -15.42 -34.49 84.53
N CYS A 253 -16.42 -35.00 85.25
CA CYS A 253 -17.30 -36.05 84.74
C CYS A 253 -18.11 -35.59 83.51
N CYS A 254 -18.66 -34.38 83.54
CA CYS A 254 -19.40 -33.82 82.42
C CYS A 254 -18.51 -33.66 81.17
N GLN A 255 -17.28 -33.18 81.33
CA GLN A 255 -16.32 -33.04 80.22
C GLN A 255 -15.97 -34.41 79.59
N LYS A 256 -15.84 -35.45 80.42
CA LYS A 256 -15.53 -36.81 79.97
C LYS A 256 -16.68 -37.41 79.14
N VAL A 257 -17.93 -37.24 79.60
CA VAL A 257 -19.13 -37.71 78.88
C VAL A 257 -19.32 -36.94 77.56
N ASP A 258 -19.13 -35.62 77.57
CA ASP A 258 -19.24 -34.79 76.38
C ASP A 258 -18.16 -35.11 75.33
N ALA A 259 -16.94 -35.47 75.77
CA ALA A 259 -15.89 -35.94 74.87
C ALA A 259 -16.24 -37.27 74.19
N GLU A 260 -16.77 -38.25 74.94
CA GLU A 260 -17.22 -39.53 74.40
C GLU A 260 -18.41 -39.38 73.43
N ARG A 261 -19.43 -38.59 73.79
CA ARG A 261 -20.57 -38.31 72.89
C ARG A 261 -20.11 -37.67 71.57
N ARG A 262 -19.19 -36.71 71.62
CA ARG A 262 -18.61 -36.07 70.40
C ARG A 262 -17.77 -37.03 69.56
N ARG A 263 -17.10 -38.00 70.17
CA ARG A 263 -16.38 -39.05 69.44
C ARG A 263 -17.36 -39.91 68.62
N ILE A 264 -18.43 -40.39 69.25
CA ILE A 264 -19.45 -41.22 68.58
C ILE A 264 -20.10 -40.49 67.40
N VAL A 265 -20.41 -39.20 67.57
CA VAL A 265 -20.98 -38.37 66.49
C VAL A 265 -20.02 -38.24 65.30
N ARG A 266 -18.73 -38.03 65.55
CA ARG A 266 -17.71 -37.94 64.48
C ARG A 266 -17.58 -39.25 63.71
N GLU A 267 -17.48 -40.39 64.41
CA GLU A 267 -17.41 -41.72 63.78
C GLU A 267 -18.67 -42.04 62.96
N ARG A 268 -19.83 -41.49 63.33
CA ARG A 268 -21.07 -41.61 62.55
C ARG A 268 -21.02 -40.76 61.29
N GLN A 269 -20.57 -39.51 61.39
CA GLN A 269 -20.43 -38.60 60.25
C GLN A 269 -19.41 -39.09 59.22
N GLU A 270 -18.29 -39.66 59.67
CA GLU A 270 -17.27 -40.25 58.79
C GLU A 270 -17.84 -41.44 58.00
N ARG A 271 -18.57 -42.34 58.67
CA ARG A 271 -19.25 -43.46 58.01
C ARG A 271 -20.31 -42.99 56.99
N GLU A 272 -21.07 -41.95 57.32
CA GLU A 272 -22.05 -41.36 56.40
C GLU A 272 -21.39 -40.68 55.19
N ALA A 273 -20.26 -39.98 55.40
CA ALA A 273 -19.49 -39.34 54.35
C ALA A 273 -18.83 -40.37 53.40
N GLU A 274 -18.30 -41.46 53.95
CA GLU A 274 -17.71 -42.55 53.18
C GLU A 274 -18.79 -43.23 52.31
N LEU A 275 -19.96 -43.51 52.89
CA LEU A 275 -21.08 -44.10 52.17
C LEU A 275 -21.61 -43.16 51.06
N ALA A 276 -21.60 -41.85 51.29
CA ALA A 276 -21.95 -40.87 50.26
C ALA A 276 -20.93 -40.82 49.11
N ARG A 277 -19.62 -40.97 49.39
CA ARG A 277 -18.58 -41.07 48.35
C ARG A 277 -18.77 -42.29 47.48
N LEU A 278 -18.99 -43.46 48.09
CA LEU A 278 -19.21 -44.71 47.36
C LEU A 278 -20.46 -44.65 46.46
N ARG A 279 -21.54 -44.00 46.92
CA ARG A 279 -22.73 -43.77 46.09
C ARG A 279 -22.44 -42.91 44.86
N ARG A 280 -21.69 -41.81 45.01
CA ARG A 280 -21.30 -40.95 43.89
C ARG A 280 -20.46 -41.70 42.86
N GLU A 281 -19.49 -42.50 43.31
CA GLU A 281 -18.68 -43.32 42.40
C GLU A 281 -19.52 -44.36 41.65
N GLN A 282 -20.51 -44.97 42.30
CA GLN A 282 -21.44 -45.91 41.66
C GLN A 282 -22.32 -45.20 40.62
N GLU A 283 -22.86 -44.04 40.95
CA GLU A 283 -23.66 -43.21 40.05
C GLU A 283 -22.86 -42.74 38.83
N GLU A 284 -21.61 -42.31 39.03
CA GLU A 284 -20.71 -41.91 37.95
C GLU A 284 -20.36 -43.08 37.03
N LYS A 285 -20.08 -44.27 37.59
CA LYS A 285 -19.84 -45.49 36.80
C LYS A 285 -21.07 -45.87 35.99
N ALA A 286 -22.26 -45.87 36.60
CA ALA A 286 -23.51 -46.15 35.91
C ALA A 286 -23.81 -45.12 34.80
N ALA A 287 -23.56 -43.83 35.05
CA ALA A 287 -23.71 -42.77 34.06
C ALA A 287 -22.71 -42.92 32.90
N ALA A 288 -21.47 -43.32 33.18
CA ALA A 288 -20.45 -43.58 32.17
C ALA A 288 -20.82 -44.78 31.28
N GLU A 289 -21.31 -45.87 31.87
CA GLU A 289 -21.81 -47.04 31.14
C GLU A 289 -23.01 -46.69 30.26
N HIS A 290 -23.97 -45.92 30.78
CA HIS A 290 -25.13 -45.47 30.00
C HIS A 290 -24.71 -44.58 28.81
N ARG A 291 -23.74 -43.68 29.00
CA ARG A 291 -23.16 -42.86 27.92
C ARG A 291 -22.44 -43.73 26.88
N ALA A 292 -21.68 -44.72 27.32
CA ALA A 292 -20.98 -45.64 26.42
C ALA A 292 -21.96 -46.50 25.59
N ALA A 293 -23.06 -46.95 26.20
CA ALA A 293 -24.12 -47.67 25.50
C ALA A 293 -24.85 -46.77 24.49
N ALA A 294 -25.18 -45.54 24.87
CA ALA A 294 -25.79 -44.55 23.99
C ALA A 294 -24.88 -44.22 22.78
N TRP A 295 -23.57 -44.06 23.02
CA TRP A 295 -22.58 -43.86 21.97
C TRP A 295 -22.53 -45.04 21.00
N LYS A 296 -22.48 -46.29 21.50
CA LYS A 296 -22.51 -47.49 20.62
C LYS A 296 -23.75 -47.51 19.72
N LYS A 297 -24.90 -47.10 20.24
CA LYS A 297 -26.16 -47.03 19.48
C LYS A 297 -26.16 -45.90 18.43
N GLN A 298 -25.60 -44.73 18.74
CA GLN A 298 -25.61 -43.56 17.84
C GLN A 298 -24.44 -43.53 16.84
N ARG A 299 -23.32 -44.20 17.14
CA ARG A 299 -22.10 -44.26 16.31
C ARG A 299 -22.33 -44.54 14.81
N PRO A 300 -23.16 -45.52 14.38
CA PRO A 300 -23.38 -45.76 12.95
C PRO A 300 -24.08 -44.58 12.25
N TYR A 301 -25.02 -43.91 12.92
CA TYR A 301 -25.72 -42.75 12.36
C TYR A 301 -24.80 -41.53 12.23
N VAL A 302 -23.89 -41.32 13.19
CA VAL A 302 -22.87 -40.27 13.12
C VAL A 302 -21.93 -40.51 11.94
N PHE A 303 -21.45 -41.75 11.75
CA PHE A 303 -20.61 -42.07 10.59
C PHE A 303 -21.35 -41.95 9.26
N ALA A 304 -22.62 -42.36 9.20
CA ALA A 304 -23.44 -42.19 8.01
C ALA A 304 -23.63 -40.70 7.67
N ALA A 305 -23.89 -39.85 8.66
CA ALA A 305 -24.00 -38.40 8.46
C ALA A 305 -22.68 -37.79 7.96
N ILE A 306 -21.54 -38.18 8.54
CA ILE A 306 -20.22 -37.75 8.07
C ILE A 306 -19.96 -38.22 6.64
N ALA A 307 -20.31 -39.47 6.30
CA ALA A 307 -20.16 -39.99 4.95
C ALA A 307 -21.01 -39.20 3.92
N VAL A 308 -22.24 -38.83 4.27
CA VAL A 308 -23.10 -37.99 3.42
C VAL A 308 -22.51 -36.59 3.23
N LEU A 309 -21.93 -36.00 4.27
CA LEU A 309 -21.24 -34.70 4.18
C LEU A 309 -19.99 -34.77 3.28
N ILE A 310 -19.24 -35.87 3.35
CA ILE A 310 -18.06 -36.09 2.49
C ILE A 310 -18.51 -36.29 1.03
N LEU A 311 -19.54 -37.10 0.79
CA LEU A 311 -20.03 -37.36 -0.56
C LEU A 311 -20.67 -36.13 -1.21
N SER A 312 -21.43 -35.33 -0.44
CA SER A 312 -22.01 -34.08 -0.93
C SER A 312 -20.94 -33.03 -1.23
N SER A 313 -19.93 -32.87 -0.37
CA SER A 313 -18.81 -31.96 -0.64
C SER A 313 -17.96 -32.40 -1.84
N ALA A 314 -17.69 -33.70 -2.00
CA ALA A 314 -17.04 -34.25 -3.19
C ALA A 314 -17.88 -34.04 -4.47
N GLY A 315 -19.21 -34.15 -4.37
CA GLY A 315 -20.13 -33.87 -5.47
C GLY A 315 -20.10 -32.39 -5.89
N ILE A 316 -20.14 -31.47 -4.93
CA ILE A 316 -20.03 -30.02 -5.18
C ILE A 316 -18.68 -29.70 -5.83
N TRP A 317 -17.59 -30.26 -5.30
CA TRP A 317 -16.26 -30.06 -5.87
C TRP A 317 -16.14 -30.59 -7.30
N ARG A 318 -16.68 -31.78 -7.57
CA ARG A 318 -16.70 -32.37 -8.93
C ARG A 318 -17.53 -31.53 -9.90
N TYR A 319 -18.68 -31.02 -9.46
CA TYR A 319 -19.52 -30.14 -10.27
C TYR A 319 -18.81 -28.82 -10.59
N SER A 320 -18.22 -28.16 -9.59
CA SER A 320 -17.46 -26.92 -9.81
C SER A 320 -16.25 -27.14 -10.72
N TYR A 321 -15.55 -28.27 -10.57
CA TYR A 321 -14.42 -28.62 -11.41
C TYR A 321 -14.83 -28.80 -12.89
N HIS A 322 -15.94 -29.49 -13.15
CA HIS A 322 -16.44 -29.66 -14.51
C HIS A 322 -16.90 -28.35 -15.14
N GLN A 323 -17.52 -27.45 -14.38
CA GLN A 323 -17.88 -26.12 -14.89
C GLN A 323 -16.63 -25.31 -15.28
N GLU A 324 -15.60 -25.33 -14.45
CA GLU A 324 -14.37 -24.61 -14.73
C GLU A 324 -13.68 -25.14 -16.00
N GLN A 325 -13.66 -26.45 -16.19
CA GLN A 325 -13.13 -27.06 -17.42
C GLN A 325 -13.91 -26.62 -18.67
N ALA A 326 -15.24 -26.62 -18.61
CA ALA A 326 -16.08 -26.17 -19.73
C ALA A 326 -15.83 -24.69 -20.07
N ARG A 327 -15.64 -23.84 -19.05
CA ARG A 327 -15.29 -22.43 -19.24
C ARG A 327 -13.92 -22.27 -19.92
N LEU A 328 -12.90 -22.99 -19.44
CA LEU A 328 -11.56 -22.94 -20.01
C LEU A 328 -11.52 -23.42 -21.46
N GLU A 329 -12.31 -24.43 -21.82
CA GLU A 329 -12.46 -24.87 -23.20
C GLU A 329 -13.10 -23.80 -24.09
N GLN A 330 -14.14 -23.12 -23.61
CA GLN A 330 -14.75 -22.00 -24.33
C GLN A 330 -13.76 -20.85 -24.56
N GLU A 331 -13.03 -20.45 -23.52
CA GLU A 331 -12.00 -19.41 -23.62
C GLU A 331 -10.90 -19.79 -24.62
N ARG A 332 -10.46 -21.06 -24.64
CA ARG A 332 -9.50 -21.55 -25.64
C ARG A 332 -10.05 -21.47 -27.07
N LEU A 333 -11.31 -21.86 -27.27
CA LEU A 333 -11.94 -21.79 -28.59
C LEU A 333 -12.14 -20.35 -29.06
N GLU A 334 -12.50 -19.43 -28.16
CA GLU A 334 -12.57 -18.00 -28.46
C GLU A 334 -11.21 -17.41 -28.81
N HIS A 335 -10.18 -17.74 -28.02
CA HIS A 335 -8.81 -17.32 -28.32
C HIS A 335 -8.33 -17.81 -29.68
N GLU A 336 -8.63 -19.07 -30.03
CA GLU A 336 -8.25 -19.62 -31.33
C GLU A 336 -9.03 -18.94 -32.48
N ARG A 337 -10.33 -18.65 -32.29
CA ARG A 337 -11.11 -17.87 -33.26
C ARG A 337 -10.53 -16.47 -33.47
N ILE A 338 -10.20 -15.76 -32.38
CA ILE A 338 -9.60 -14.42 -32.46
C ILE A 338 -8.25 -14.50 -33.18
N ARG A 339 -7.43 -15.51 -32.87
CA ARG A 339 -6.13 -15.72 -33.50
C ARG A 339 -6.27 -15.95 -35.01
N ILE A 340 -7.21 -16.82 -35.43
CA ILE A 340 -7.49 -17.09 -36.84
C ILE A 340 -7.94 -15.80 -37.55
N GLU A 341 -8.85 -15.04 -36.95
CA GLU A 341 -9.35 -13.80 -37.55
C GLU A 341 -8.26 -12.72 -37.63
N GLN A 342 -7.39 -12.61 -36.63
CA GLN A 342 -6.22 -11.72 -36.67
C GLN A 342 -5.27 -12.08 -37.80
N VAL A 343 -4.99 -13.38 -38.00
CA VAL A 343 -4.16 -13.84 -39.12
C VAL A 343 -4.82 -13.50 -40.46
N ARG A 344 -6.14 -13.66 -40.57
CA ARG A 344 -6.90 -13.30 -41.77
C ARG A 344 -6.81 -11.81 -42.07
N ILE A 345 -7.03 -10.95 -41.07
CA ILE A 345 -6.94 -9.48 -41.20
C ILE A 345 -5.51 -9.07 -41.58
N ALA A 346 -4.50 -9.64 -40.92
CA ALA A 346 -3.10 -9.35 -41.23
C ALA A 346 -2.73 -9.75 -42.66
N ASN A 347 -3.25 -10.89 -43.15
CA ASN A 347 -3.04 -11.31 -44.53
C ASN A 347 -3.73 -10.38 -45.53
N GLN A 348 -4.95 -9.90 -45.23
CA GLN A 348 -5.65 -8.91 -46.05
C GLN A 348 -4.89 -7.59 -46.11
N GLN A 349 -4.43 -7.08 -44.95
CA GLN A 349 -3.62 -5.87 -44.88
C GLN A 349 -2.32 -6.00 -45.66
N ARG A 350 -1.60 -7.12 -45.53
CA ARG A 350 -0.39 -7.38 -46.33
C ARG A 350 -0.66 -7.40 -47.83
N ALA A 351 -1.78 -7.98 -48.26
CA ALA A 351 -2.17 -7.98 -49.66
C ALA A 351 -2.51 -6.57 -50.18
N GLU A 352 -3.21 -5.76 -49.38
CA GLU A 352 -3.50 -4.36 -49.71
C GLU A 352 -2.23 -3.51 -49.76
N GLU A 353 -1.32 -3.67 -48.79
CA GLU A 353 -0.03 -3.00 -48.76
C GLU A 353 0.81 -3.34 -50.00
N GLN A 354 0.83 -4.61 -50.40
CA GLN A 354 1.51 -5.03 -51.64
C GLN A 354 0.90 -4.35 -52.87
N ARG A 355 -0.43 -4.31 -52.98
CA ARG A 355 -1.11 -3.63 -54.09
C ARG A 355 -0.82 -2.13 -54.12
N ILE A 356 -0.82 -1.46 -52.96
CA ILE A 356 -0.48 -0.03 -52.85
C ILE A 356 0.99 0.20 -53.22
N ALA A 357 1.90 -0.67 -52.78
CA ALA A 357 3.32 -0.57 -53.10
C ALA A 357 3.57 -0.76 -54.61
N GLU A 358 2.89 -1.70 -55.25
CA GLU A 358 2.95 -1.90 -56.70
C GLU A 358 2.40 -0.69 -57.46
N GLN A 359 1.27 -0.13 -57.03
CA GLN A 359 0.72 1.09 -57.63
C GLN A 359 1.68 2.28 -57.52
N LYS A 360 2.27 2.50 -56.34
CA LYS A 360 3.27 3.54 -56.13
C LYS A 360 4.51 3.35 -57.01
N ARG A 361 5.04 2.12 -57.10
CA ARG A 361 6.17 1.81 -57.98
C ARG A 361 5.84 2.07 -59.45
N ALA A 362 4.64 1.70 -59.90
CA ALA A 362 4.20 1.95 -61.27
C ALA A 362 4.04 3.45 -61.56
N GLU A 363 3.53 4.23 -60.60
CA GLU A 363 3.41 5.68 -60.71
C GLU A 363 4.79 6.38 -60.72
N GLU A 364 5.70 5.96 -59.83
CA GLU A 364 7.08 6.44 -59.81
C GLU A 364 7.80 6.16 -61.13
N GLN A 365 7.62 4.97 -61.71
CA GLN A 365 8.16 4.62 -63.02
C GLN A 365 7.58 5.51 -64.13
N ARG A 366 6.26 5.76 -64.13
CA ARG A 366 5.62 6.66 -65.09
C ARG A 366 6.16 8.08 -64.98
N LEU A 367 6.31 8.59 -63.75
CA LEU A 367 6.84 9.92 -63.50
C LEU A 367 8.32 10.03 -63.90
N ALA A 368 9.12 9.01 -63.61
CA ALA A 368 10.52 8.95 -64.02
C ALA A 368 10.65 8.94 -65.54
N GLU A 369 9.83 8.18 -66.25
CA GLU A 369 9.85 8.13 -67.71
C GLU A 369 9.39 9.47 -68.33
N GLN A 370 8.35 10.09 -67.79
CA GLN A 370 7.93 11.43 -68.22
C GLN A 370 9.06 12.46 -68.05
N LYS A 371 9.77 12.43 -66.91
CA LYS A 371 10.94 13.30 -66.68
C LYS A 371 12.05 13.03 -67.68
N ARG A 372 12.35 11.76 -68.00
CA ARG A 372 13.36 11.40 -69.00
C ARG A 372 13.02 11.94 -70.38
N ILE A 373 11.78 11.75 -70.82
CA ILE A 373 11.29 12.24 -72.12
C ILE A 373 11.39 13.77 -72.21
N GLU A 374 11.03 14.48 -71.14
CA GLU A 374 11.10 15.95 -71.10
C GLU A 374 12.55 16.45 -71.14
N VAL A 375 13.47 15.82 -70.40
CA VAL A 375 14.90 16.15 -70.46
C VAL A 375 15.47 15.91 -71.86
N GLU A 376 15.12 14.79 -72.51
CA GLU A 376 15.56 14.51 -73.87
C GLU A 376 15.02 15.54 -74.87
N ARG A 377 13.75 15.93 -74.74
CA ARG A 377 13.14 17.00 -75.54
C ARG A 377 13.89 18.32 -75.37
N GLN A 378 14.19 18.73 -74.15
CA GLN A 378 14.95 19.95 -73.87
C GLN A 378 16.36 19.91 -74.47
N GLN A 379 17.04 18.77 -74.38
CA GLN A 379 18.36 18.58 -75.01
C GLN A 379 18.29 18.67 -76.53
N GLN A 380 17.26 18.08 -77.16
CA GLN A 380 17.04 18.19 -78.60
C GLN A 380 16.71 19.63 -79.02
N GLU A 381 15.88 20.35 -78.25
CA GLU A 381 15.56 21.76 -78.51
C GLU A 381 16.80 22.65 -78.41
N ALA A 382 17.62 22.48 -77.37
CA ALA A 382 18.88 23.20 -77.22
C ALA A 382 19.83 22.95 -78.42
N LYS A 383 19.99 21.69 -78.86
CA LYS A 383 20.79 21.36 -80.04
C LYS A 383 20.32 22.09 -81.30
N LYS A 384 19.00 22.17 -81.53
CA LYS A 384 18.42 22.91 -82.66
C LYS A 384 18.69 24.41 -82.56
N ILE A 385 18.55 25.01 -81.38
CA ILE A 385 18.83 26.42 -81.13
C ILE A 385 20.31 26.76 -81.37
N LEU A 386 21.24 25.87 -81.02
CA LEU A 386 22.66 26.10 -81.26
C LEU A 386 23.03 25.96 -82.74
N ALA A 387 22.47 24.96 -83.45
CA ALA A 387 22.85 24.62 -84.81
C ALA A 387 22.32 25.59 -85.88
N ASP A 388 21.08 26.07 -85.78
CA ASP A 388 20.44 26.90 -86.81
C ASP A 388 20.13 28.32 -86.28
N LYS A 389 20.77 29.32 -86.92
CA LYS A 389 20.60 30.73 -86.61
C LYS A 389 19.19 31.26 -86.97
N ASN A 390 18.57 30.76 -88.04
CA ASN A 390 17.24 31.19 -88.46
C ASN A 390 16.17 30.65 -87.50
N TYR A 391 16.29 29.36 -87.13
CA TYR A 391 15.42 28.75 -86.12
C TYR A 391 15.56 29.46 -84.76
N ARG A 392 16.79 29.69 -84.29
CA ARG A 392 17.08 30.43 -83.04
C ARG A 392 16.34 31.78 -82.99
N ARG A 393 16.39 32.56 -84.07
CA ARG A 393 15.67 33.84 -84.16
C ARG A 393 14.16 33.68 -84.16
N SER A 394 13.63 32.66 -84.84
CA SER A 394 12.18 32.41 -84.91
C SER A 394 11.56 32.09 -83.54
N VAL A 395 12.31 31.41 -82.66
CA VAL A 395 11.85 31.06 -81.31
C VAL A 395 12.22 32.11 -80.25
N GLY A 396 12.79 33.25 -80.66
CA GLY A 396 13.21 34.33 -79.77
C GLY A 396 14.37 33.96 -78.85
N ALA A 397 15.17 32.96 -79.21
CA ALA A 397 16.36 32.56 -78.47
C ALA A 397 17.60 33.31 -78.96
N TYR A 398 18.58 33.48 -78.09
CA TYR A 398 19.84 34.17 -78.36
C TYR A 398 21.02 33.35 -77.84
N ILE A 399 22.17 33.51 -78.48
CA ILE A 399 23.46 33.04 -77.92
C ILE A 399 24.34 34.24 -77.60
N VAL A 400 25.32 34.02 -76.74
CA VAL A 400 26.29 35.05 -76.39
C VAL A 400 27.04 35.52 -77.64
N GLY A 401 27.05 36.83 -77.86
CA GLY A 401 27.57 37.51 -79.05
C GLY A 401 26.52 37.85 -80.12
N ASP A 402 25.29 37.34 -80.03
CA ASP A 402 24.22 37.75 -80.95
C ASP A 402 23.79 39.20 -80.69
N TYR A 403 23.34 39.87 -81.76
CA TYR A 403 22.73 41.19 -81.67
C TYR A 403 21.24 41.07 -81.37
N HIS A 404 20.79 41.70 -80.29
CA HIS A 404 19.40 41.69 -79.87
C HIS A 404 18.64 42.85 -80.50
N GLU A 405 17.83 42.56 -81.53
CA GLU A 405 17.19 43.56 -82.39
C GLU A 405 16.27 44.53 -81.63
N LYS A 406 15.53 44.08 -80.60
CA LYS A 406 14.60 44.95 -79.84
C LYS A 406 15.27 45.85 -78.79
N LEU A 407 16.47 45.48 -78.36
CA LEU A 407 17.23 46.21 -77.33
C LEU A 407 18.50 46.83 -77.92
N GLU A 408 18.71 46.70 -79.23
CA GLU A 408 19.84 47.30 -79.94
C GLU A 408 21.20 47.11 -79.26
N GLY A 409 21.41 45.94 -78.66
CA GLY A 409 22.57 45.60 -77.84
C GLY A 409 23.14 44.23 -78.16
N ILE A 410 24.31 43.92 -77.60
CA ILE A 410 24.99 42.64 -77.81
C ILE A 410 24.74 41.75 -76.60
N VAL A 411 24.28 40.54 -76.84
CA VAL A 411 24.01 39.56 -75.80
C VAL A 411 25.32 39.09 -75.19
N PHE A 412 25.49 39.26 -73.88
CA PHE A 412 26.71 38.88 -73.16
C PHE A 412 26.49 37.74 -72.15
N TYR A 413 25.23 37.45 -71.84
CA TYR A 413 24.81 36.36 -70.97
C TYR A 413 23.47 35.82 -71.44
N VAL A 414 23.30 34.49 -71.39
CA VAL A 414 22.04 33.81 -71.64
C VAL A 414 21.90 32.65 -70.66
N ASP A 415 20.68 32.37 -70.23
CA ASP A 415 20.35 31.23 -69.39
C ASP A 415 20.29 29.90 -70.19
N ASN A 416 20.04 28.79 -69.50
CA ASN A 416 19.97 27.46 -70.13
C ASN A 416 18.78 27.29 -71.09
N THR A 417 17.80 28.20 -71.06
CA THR A 417 16.64 28.17 -71.97
C THR A 417 16.93 28.88 -73.28
N TYR A 418 18.04 29.62 -73.34
CA TYR A 418 18.43 30.49 -74.45
C TYR A 418 17.48 31.66 -74.74
N LYS A 419 16.37 31.79 -73.98
CA LYS A 419 15.32 32.79 -74.21
C LYS A 419 15.43 33.98 -73.27
N HIS A 420 16.15 33.84 -72.16
CA HIS A 420 16.38 34.93 -71.21
C HIS A 420 17.87 35.22 -71.05
N GLY A 421 18.21 36.50 -70.99
CA GLY A 421 19.61 36.89 -70.97
C GLY A 421 19.83 38.36 -70.68
N LYS A 422 21.07 38.80 -70.91
CA LYS A 422 21.46 40.20 -70.73
C LYS A 422 22.22 40.69 -71.94
N VAL A 423 21.95 41.95 -72.29
CA VAL A 423 22.56 42.67 -73.40
C VAL A 423 23.36 43.86 -72.88
N ILE A 424 24.44 44.20 -73.57
CA ILE A 424 25.22 45.42 -73.38
C ILE A 424 25.02 46.37 -74.55
N SER A 425 24.95 47.67 -74.28
CA SER A 425 24.82 48.70 -75.32
C SER A 425 26.02 48.70 -76.27
N ILE A 426 25.74 48.99 -77.54
CA ILE A 426 26.77 49.21 -78.56
C ILE A 426 27.42 50.58 -78.38
N SER A 427 26.61 51.60 -78.08
CA SER A 427 27.07 52.95 -77.75
C SER A 427 27.67 53.00 -76.35
N HIS A 428 28.64 53.89 -76.19
CA HIS A 428 29.20 54.29 -74.92
C HIS A 428 28.93 55.78 -74.69
N ASN A 429 29.03 56.20 -73.44
CA ASN A 429 28.78 57.58 -73.04
C ASN A 429 29.91 58.50 -73.53
N THR A 430 29.72 59.15 -74.69
CA THR A 430 30.59 60.20 -75.23
C THR A 430 29.73 61.27 -75.92
N ASP A 431 30.14 62.54 -75.79
CA ASP A 431 29.54 63.67 -76.50
C ASP A 431 30.34 64.05 -77.77
N GLY A 432 31.20 63.14 -78.26
CA GLY A 432 32.15 63.39 -79.35
C GLY A 432 33.54 63.86 -78.87
N SER A 433 33.80 63.84 -77.57
CA SER A 433 35.11 64.08 -76.95
C SER A 433 35.92 62.79 -76.76
N GLU A 434 37.25 62.90 -76.66
CA GLU A 434 38.16 61.76 -76.40
C GLU A 434 38.09 61.19 -74.96
N TYR A 435 37.26 61.78 -74.10
CA TYR A 435 37.13 61.42 -72.68
C TYR A 435 35.70 60.99 -72.34
N GLY A 436 35.56 60.12 -71.34
CA GLY A 436 34.25 59.75 -70.78
C GLY A 436 33.62 60.87 -69.94
N LYS A 437 32.56 60.55 -69.19
CA LYS A 437 31.86 61.51 -68.33
C LYS A 437 32.11 61.26 -66.85
N ASN A 438 31.89 62.28 -66.02
CA ASN A 438 31.85 62.10 -64.56
C ASN A 438 30.67 61.18 -64.16
N TRP A 439 30.59 60.85 -62.88
CA TRP A 439 29.55 59.94 -62.39
C TRP A 439 28.13 60.51 -62.56
N GLU A 440 27.90 61.76 -62.17
CA GLU A 440 26.60 62.42 -62.22
C GLU A 440 26.04 62.48 -63.65
N ASP A 441 26.86 62.93 -64.60
CA ASP A 441 26.53 63.01 -66.02
C ASP A 441 26.34 61.62 -66.63
N THR A 442 27.06 60.62 -66.13
CA THR A 442 26.89 59.21 -66.52
C THR A 442 25.55 58.65 -66.08
N ILE A 443 25.11 58.98 -64.86
CA ILE A 443 23.81 58.58 -64.36
C ILE A 443 22.69 59.31 -65.11
N GLU A 444 22.86 60.59 -65.41
CA GLU A 444 21.91 61.35 -66.22
C GLU A 444 21.78 60.77 -67.64
N TRP A 445 22.90 60.46 -68.29
CA TRP A 445 22.91 59.76 -69.57
C TRP A 445 22.24 58.39 -69.50
N CYS A 446 22.52 57.59 -68.46
CA CYS A 446 21.88 56.30 -68.27
C CYS A 446 20.35 56.44 -68.13
N LYS A 447 19.88 57.46 -67.41
CA LYS A 447 18.45 57.77 -67.26
C LYS A 447 17.81 58.21 -68.57
N SER A 448 18.53 58.95 -69.43
CA SER A 448 17.99 59.44 -70.71
C SER A 448 17.73 58.32 -71.71
N LEU A 449 18.44 57.19 -71.62
CA LEU A 449 18.20 55.98 -72.41
C LEU A 449 16.91 55.23 -72.02
N GLY A 450 16.25 55.63 -70.94
CA GLY A 450 15.01 55.05 -70.42
C GLY A 450 15.21 53.87 -69.46
N GLY A 451 14.16 53.51 -68.71
CA GLY A 451 14.24 52.58 -67.57
C GLY A 451 14.55 51.11 -67.88
N LYS A 452 14.78 50.74 -69.14
CA LYS A 452 15.22 49.39 -69.52
C LYS A 452 16.72 49.19 -69.33
N TRP A 453 17.48 50.28 -69.36
CA TRP A 453 18.93 50.29 -69.28
C TRP A 453 19.40 50.67 -67.88
N ARG A 454 20.48 50.03 -67.44
CA ARG A 454 21.16 50.36 -66.20
C ARG A 454 22.66 50.24 -66.36
N LEU A 455 23.40 50.84 -65.44
CA LEU A 455 24.85 50.58 -65.37
C LEU A 455 25.12 49.10 -65.02
N PRO A 456 26.16 48.49 -65.61
CA PRO A 456 26.57 47.13 -65.28
C PRO A 456 27.13 47.05 -63.87
N THR A 457 26.92 45.91 -63.22
CA THR A 457 27.60 45.61 -61.96
C THR A 457 29.05 45.21 -62.22
N ILE A 458 29.88 45.20 -61.18
CA ILE A 458 31.29 44.81 -61.35
C ILE A 458 31.44 43.35 -61.79
N GLN A 459 30.56 42.47 -61.33
CA GLN A 459 30.51 41.07 -61.76
C GLN A 459 30.08 40.93 -63.23
N GLU A 460 29.16 41.77 -63.69
CA GLU A 460 28.76 41.80 -65.11
C GLU A 460 29.92 42.30 -65.98
N TRP A 461 30.66 43.31 -65.52
CA TRP A 461 31.88 43.74 -66.20
C TRP A 461 32.94 42.65 -66.28
N GLU A 462 33.18 41.91 -65.20
CA GLU A 462 34.08 40.74 -65.19
C GLU A 462 33.62 39.66 -66.18
N LEU A 463 32.30 39.41 -66.28
CA LEU A 463 31.72 38.46 -67.24
C LEU A 463 31.90 38.94 -68.69
N ILE A 464 31.58 40.21 -68.97
CA ILE A 464 31.74 40.87 -70.27
C ILE A 464 33.20 40.81 -70.71
N TYR A 465 34.15 41.10 -69.81
CA TYR A 465 35.57 41.01 -70.07
C TYR A 465 36.01 39.58 -70.42
N LYS A 466 35.59 38.58 -69.64
CA LYS A 466 35.90 37.17 -69.93
C LYS A 466 35.34 36.74 -71.29
N GLN A 467 34.13 37.17 -71.60
CA GLN A 467 33.41 36.72 -72.79
C GLN A 467 33.91 37.40 -74.07
N PHE A 468 34.11 38.71 -74.04
CA PHE A 468 34.44 39.46 -75.25
C PHE A 468 35.93 39.81 -75.37
N TYR A 469 36.65 40.00 -74.27
CA TYR A 469 38.03 40.48 -74.30
C TYR A 469 39.08 39.38 -74.12
N LYS A 470 38.87 38.43 -73.20
CA LYS A 470 39.85 37.34 -73.01
C LYS A 470 39.87 36.35 -74.19
N GLN A 471 38.75 36.19 -74.90
CA GLN A 471 38.66 35.36 -76.10
C GLN A 471 39.33 35.98 -77.34
N SER A 472 39.69 37.27 -77.33
CA SER A 472 40.27 37.99 -78.48
C SER A 472 41.79 38.23 -78.40
N ILE A 473 42.49 37.73 -77.37
CA ILE A 473 43.93 37.98 -77.16
C ILE A 473 44.83 37.19 -78.14
N ASP A 474 44.27 36.32 -78.98
CA ASP A 474 45.04 35.51 -79.96
C ASP A 474 45.08 36.08 -81.39
N THR A 475 44.62 37.31 -81.60
CA THR A 475 44.73 37.98 -82.92
C THR A 475 45.09 39.44 -82.74
N GLU A 476 46.27 39.81 -83.24
CA GLU A 476 46.82 41.17 -83.32
C GLU A 476 46.01 42.03 -84.28
N TYR A 477 44.79 42.45 -83.91
CA TYR A 477 44.08 43.64 -84.38
C TYR A 477 42.91 43.87 -83.42
N SER A 478 42.67 45.14 -83.06
CA SER A 478 41.59 45.60 -82.18
C SER A 478 40.25 44.91 -82.45
N LEU A 479 39.55 44.55 -81.37
CA LEU A 479 38.18 44.06 -81.31
C LEU A 479 37.21 44.83 -82.23
N ASP A 480 37.11 44.41 -83.50
CA ASP A 480 35.92 44.60 -84.30
C ASP A 480 34.85 43.65 -83.74
N ILE A 481 34.12 44.15 -82.73
CA ILE A 481 32.75 43.70 -82.54
C ILE A 481 32.10 43.78 -83.92
N LYS A 482 31.45 42.70 -84.38
CA LYS A 482 30.90 42.47 -85.75
C LYS A 482 30.03 43.58 -86.38
N ARG A 483 29.92 44.78 -85.79
CA ARG A 483 29.31 46.00 -86.31
C ARG A 483 30.02 47.29 -85.84
N GLY A 484 31.35 47.32 -85.78
CA GLY A 484 32.13 48.55 -85.65
C GLY A 484 32.04 49.27 -84.29
N SER A 485 31.75 48.56 -83.19
CA SER A 485 31.80 49.14 -81.84
C SER A 485 33.03 48.65 -81.10
N THR A 486 34.11 49.43 -81.09
CA THR A 486 35.30 49.10 -80.31
C THR A 486 35.05 49.40 -78.83
N PHE A 487 35.36 48.45 -77.94
CA PHE A 487 35.55 48.79 -76.53
C PHE A 487 36.83 49.65 -76.44
N VAL A 488 36.68 50.88 -75.98
CA VAL A 488 37.83 51.75 -75.68
C VAL A 488 38.64 51.08 -74.56
N LYS A 489 39.97 50.97 -74.73
CA LYS A 489 40.91 50.44 -73.72
C LYS A 489 41.08 51.43 -72.57
N SER A 490 40.05 51.56 -71.74
CA SER A 490 39.99 52.49 -70.62
C SER A 490 39.18 51.92 -69.45
N ALA A 491 39.03 52.70 -68.39
CA ALA A 491 38.19 52.38 -67.24
C ALA A 491 36.72 52.69 -67.53
N TYR A 492 35.84 51.79 -67.10
CA TYR A 492 34.39 51.93 -67.22
C TYR A 492 33.71 51.99 -65.87
N TRP A 493 32.69 52.85 -65.76
CA TRP A 493 31.86 52.96 -64.57
C TRP A 493 31.06 51.69 -64.28
N SER A 494 31.00 51.30 -63.01
CA SER A 494 30.13 50.23 -62.50
C SER A 494 29.10 50.78 -61.53
N SER A 495 27.92 50.14 -61.49
CA SER A 495 26.91 50.42 -60.47
C SER A 495 27.27 49.89 -59.07
N SER A 496 28.36 49.14 -58.93
CA SER A 496 28.80 48.57 -57.66
C SER A 496 29.58 49.59 -56.82
N LYS A 497 29.19 49.82 -55.57
CA LYS A 497 29.88 50.75 -54.65
C LYS A 497 31.27 50.25 -54.26
N TRP A 498 32.25 51.16 -54.21
CA TRP A 498 33.59 50.90 -53.65
C TRP A 498 33.62 51.43 -52.20
N ASN A 499 34.22 50.68 -51.27
CA ASN A 499 34.40 51.07 -49.85
C ASN A 499 33.14 51.53 -49.06
N ASN A 500 31.92 51.27 -49.54
CA ASN A 500 30.65 51.73 -48.94
C ASN A 500 30.50 53.26 -48.80
N GLU A 501 31.37 54.04 -49.43
CA GLU A 501 31.25 55.50 -49.47
C GLU A 501 30.29 55.90 -50.59
N ASP A 502 29.60 57.04 -50.42
CA ASP A 502 28.59 57.52 -51.38
C ASP A 502 29.18 58.31 -52.55
N ASN A 503 30.48 58.61 -52.53
CA ASN A 503 31.19 59.42 -53.53
C ASN A 503 32.14 58.61 -54.43
N CYS A 504 32.10 57.27 -54.37
CA CYS A 504 32.97 56.42 -55.16
C CYS A 504 32.33 55.09 -55.55
N ASN A 505 32.74 54.60 -56.73
CA ASN A 505 32.23 53.36 -57.31
C ASN A 505 33.39 52.50 -57.79
N TRP A 506 33.15 51.19 -57.86
CA TRP A 506 34.03 50.31 -58.61
C TRP A 506 34.01 50.71 -60.09
N THR A 507 35.15 50.52 -60.71
CA THR A 507 35.34 50.69 -62.15
C THR A 507 36.02 49.45 -62.67
N PHE A 508 35.81 49.15 -63.95
CA PHE A 508 36.48 48.03 -64.59
C PHE A 508 37.42 48.55 -65.67
N ARG A 509 38.71 48.24 -65.53
CA ARG A 509 39.76 48.61 -66.47
C ARG A 509 39.96 47.52 -67.50
N PHE A 510 39.56 47.80 -68.74
CA PHE A 510 39.71 46.84 -69.85
C PHE A 510 41.15 46.71 -70.35
N ASP A 511 42.00 47.72 -70.14
CA ASP A 511 43.43 47.68 -70.43
C ASP A 511 44.19 46.69 -69.54
N LYS A 512 43.85 46.63 -68.25
CA LYS A 512 44.51 45.77 -67.26
C LYS A 512 43.71 44.52 -66.89
N GLY A 513 42.44 44.42 -67.31
CA GLY A 513 41.54 43.33 -66.94
C GLY A 513 41.27 43.23 -65.45
N CYS A 514 41.30 44.36 -64.73
CA CYS A 514 41.12 44.42 -63.27
C CYS A 514 40.10 45.47 -62.88
N ARG A 515 39.53 45.31 -61.68
CA ARG A 515 38.67 46.32 -61.07
C ARG A 515 39.50 47.33 -60.28
N ASP A 516 39.10 48.60 -60.32
CA ASP A 516 39.75 49.70 -59.60
C ASP A 516 38.69 50.59 -58.93
N GLY A 517 39.03 51.23 -57.83
CA GLY A 517 38.14 52.17 -57.14
C GLY A 517 38.33 53.59 -57.68
N CYS A 518 37.24 54.30 -58.01
CA CYS A 518 37.33 55.69 -58.46
C CYS A 518 36.26 56.57 -57.80
N TYR A 519 36.67 57.79 -57.44
CA TYR A 519 35.79 58.84 -56.95
C TYR A 519 34.98 59.47 -58.10
N HIS A 520 33.79 59.98 -57.82
CA HIS A 520 32.82 60.47 -58.81
C HIS A 520 33.29 61.65 -59.67
N ASN A 521 34.33 62.37 -59.23
CA ASN A 521 34.93 63.49 -59.94
C ASN A 521 35.81 63.10 -61.15
N TYR A 522 36.07 61.81 -61.38
CA TYR A 522 36.84 61.33 -62.52
C TYR A 522 35.95 61.14 -63.76
N CYS A 523 36.49 61.42 -64.95
CA CYS A 523 35.78 61.19 -66.21
C CYS A 523 36.11 59.82 -66.80
N LEU A 524 35.15 58.89 -66.77
CA LEU A 524 35.33 57.51 -67.23
C LEU A 524 34.26 57.11 -68.24
N TYR A 525 34.55 56.07 -69.01
CA TYR A 525 33.60 55.56 -70.00
C TYR A 525 32.43 54.86 -69.30
N ALA A 526 31.27 54.85 -69.94
CA ALA A 526 30.14 54.08 -69.46
C ALA A 526 29.44 53.37 -70.61
N ARG A 527 28.98 52.16 -70.35
CA ARG A 527 28.00 51.45 -71.17
C ARG A 527 26.88 51.00 -70.26
N VAL A 528 25.75 50.67 -70.84
CA VAL A 528 24.59 50.19 -70.10
C VAL A 528 24.25 48.76 -70.47
N VAL A 529 23.63 48.05 -69.54
CA VAL A 529 23.12 46.70 -69.73
C VAL A 529 21.62 46.64 -69.47
N SER A 530 20.96 45.71 -70.16
CA SER A 530 19.54 45.43 -69.99
C SER A 530 19.33 43.90 -69.98
N SER A 531 18.23 43.45 -69.38
CA SER A 531 17.83 42.04 -69.39
C SER A 531 16.67 41.83 -70.36
N PHE A 532 16.60 40.67 -70.99
CA PHE A 532 15.51 40.27 -71.88
C PHE A 532 14.95 38.90 -71.48
#